data_AF-A0A0F2Q946-F1
#
_entry.id   AF-A0A0F2Q946-F1
#
_cell.length_a   1.000
_cell.length_b   1.000
_cell.length_c   1.000
_cell.angle_alpha   90.00
_cell.angle_beta   90.00
_cell.angle_gamma   90.00
#
_symmetry.space_group_name_H-M   'P 1'
#
loop_
_entity.id
_entity.type
_entity.pdbx_description
1 polymer ?
#
loop_
_entity_poly.entity_id
_entity_poly.type
_entity_poly.pdbx_seq_one_letter_code
_entity_poly.pdbx_strand_id
1 'polypeptide(L)'
;MSRDGNKNYSSTSPWIAFVRIFLGAFWLYEVTIGHNWKTGSFTSGPHPGLFGPEAGSYLIEQGNAGIEAGGWAWFGWFLENIMYPNAALWGYFAVAVQLILAFAFLFGIFVRPMALLGLSMDLFIFFLGNSRIPPFFSLGHLFVLFTDAGMHHGIDAWIIDKYKETKSFTSNLLRSIITLNFITPSMRRIIASICTILSVYFLLELAMISSGKMKMVSMDLAVLFGFVAFGLFVYKDKMDKVSLTVSLLRIWLGYRFLHEAIVRNVPAVNGLPGWGTKQQLTEVFQFISEKHWGIFSSIVANLFTPMAGIWLTIFIIVNTLVAIMLILGIRTRLASKIGLIYLSLLIVIGFTRYAPFVFGYLFAVYTLDGGKLFSFDSLKDYKPKIGISLSNTAIVTLFAVAVIAVVAANVDRILPDGYKTSMGPVMGAMVAMLTSIIGLCGAWQNGFAFVFGANKKAQLAK
;
A
#
# COMPACT_ATOMS: atom_id res chain seq x y z
N MET A 1 16.69 -22.82 -11.91
CA MET A 1 17.16 -21.42 -11.68
C MET A 1 18.65 -21.41 -11.97
N SER A 2 19.04 -20.91 -13.14
CA SER A 2 20.41 -20.97 -13.64
C SER A 2 21.33 -19.97 -12.93
N ARG A 3 22.60 -20.36 -12.80
CA ARG A 3 23.67 -19.68 -12.03
C ARG A 3 24.30 -18.47 -12.74
N ASP A 4 23.84 -18.07 -13.93
CA ASP A 4 24.61 -17.15 -14.79
C ASP A 4 24.05 -15.71 -14.95
N GLY A 5 23.25 -15.20 -14.00
CA GLY A 5 22.63 -13.85 -14.10
C GLY A 5 22.89 -12.89 -12.93
N ASN A 6 23.85 -13.20 -12.06
CA ASN A 6 23.84 -12.81 -10.65
C ASN A 6 24.32 -11.39 -10.28
N LYS A 7 24.31 -10.40 -11.19
CA LYS A 7 24.82 -9.04 -10.88
C LYS A 7 23.76 -7.97 -10.55
N ASN A 8 22.49 -8.15 -10.93
CA ASN A 8 21.48 -7.11 -10.69
C ASN A 8 20.50 -7.40 -9.53
N TYR A 9 20.40 -8.65 -9.07
CA TYR A 9 19.48 -9.04 -7.98
C TYR A 9 19.81 -8.38 -6.63
N SER A 10 21.08 -8.04 -6.38
CA SER A 10 21.48 -7.35 -5.15
C SER A 10 20.86 -5.95 -5.03
N SER A 11 20.67 -5.26 -6.17
CA SER A 11 20.18 -3.87 -6.17
C SER A 11 18.66 -3.75 -6.06
N THR A 12 17.90 -4.72 -6.58
CA THR A 12 16.42 -4.73 -6.52
C THR A 12 15.89 -5.26 -5.20
N SER A 13 16.58 -6.26 -4.62
CA SER A 13 16.08 -7.04 -3.48
C SER A 13 15.64 -6.19 -2.28
N PRO A 14 16.41 -5.19 -1.82
CA PRO A 14 15.99 -4.34 -0.71
C PRO A 14 14.67 -3.60 -0.96
N TRP A 15 14.41 -3.18 -2.21
CA TRP A 15 13.23 -2.40 -2.57
C TRP A 15 11.98 -3.25 -2.84
N ILE A 16 12.16 -4.53 -3.18
CA ILE A 16 11.05 -5.49 -3.15
C ILE A 16 10.67 -5.80 -1.70
N ALA A 17 11.68 -5.98 -0.83
CA ALA A 17 11.46 -6.15 0.60
C ALA A 17 10.79 -4.92 1.24
N PHE A 18 11.14 -3.70 0.79
CA PHE A 18 10.48 -2.46 1.20
C PHE A 18 8.96 -2.56 1.07
N VAL A 19 8.44 -2.92 -0.12
CA VAL A 19 6.97 -3.00 -0.35
C VAL A 19 6.31 -4.02 0.57
N ARG A 20 6.97 -5.16 0.77
CA ARG A 20 6.49 -6.21 1.67
C ARG A 20 6.39 -5.71 3.11
N ILE A 21 7.46 -5.13 3.64
CA ILE A 21 7.52 -4.63 5.02
C ILE A 21 6.56 -3.47 5.21
N PHE A 22 6.48 -2.58 4.22
CA PHE A 22 5.51 -1.49 4.17
C PHE A 22 4.07 -1.99 4.28
N LEU A 23 3.70 -3.00 3.49
CA LEU A 23 2.38 -3.63 3.54
C LEU A 23 2.08 -4.23 4.91
N GLY A 24 3.04 -4.94 5.50
CA GLY A 24 2.91 -5.52 6.84
C GLY A 24 2.78 -4.46 7.93
N ALA A 25 3.56 -3.37 7.84
CA ALA A 25 3.49 -2.25 8.77
C ALA A 25 2.14 -1.51 8.66
N PHE A 26 1.57 -1.38 7.46
CA PHE A 26 0.23 -0.81 7.28
C PHE A 26 -0.89 -1.70 7.80
N TRP A 27 -0.78 -3.03 7.65
CA TRP A 27 -1.70 -3.95 8.31
C TRP A 27 -1.63 -3.82 9.84
N LEU A 28 -0.41 -3.72 10.38
CA LEU A 28 -0.20 -3.50 11.81
C LEU A 28 -0.78 -2.15 12.26
N TYR A 29 -0.62 -1.10 11.45
CA TYR A 29 -1.24 0.19 11.69
C TYR A 29 -2.77 0.09 11.72
N GLU A 30 -3.41 -0.48 10.70
CA GLU A 30 -4.88 -0.55 10.60
C GLU A 30 -5.49 -1.42 11.72
N VAL A 31 -4.82 -2.49 12.16
CA VAL A 31 -5.33 -3.32 13.27
C VAL A 31 -5.16 -2.66 14.64
N THR A 32 -4.15 -1.81 14.83
CA THR A 32 -3.83 -1.20 16.14
C THR A 32 -4.40 0.21 16.32
N ILE A 33 -4.17 1.13 15.39
CA ILE A 33 -4.46 2.57 15.56
C ILE A 33 -5.15 3.21 14.36
N GLY A 34 -5.24 2.50 13.24
CA GLY A 34 -5.88 2.98 12.02
C GLY A 34 -7.40 3.01 12.11
N HIS A 35 -8.06 3.02 10.96
CA HIS A 35 -9.50 3.24 10.94
C HIS A 35 -10.26 2.03 11.47
N ASN A 36 -11.12 2.26 12.46
CA ASN A 36 -11.80 1.19 13.18
C ASN A 36 -10.78 0.19 13.69
N TRP A 37 -9.81 0.70 14.44
CA TRP A 37 -8.84 -0.09 15.18
C TRP A 37 -9.51 -1.32 15.77
N LYS A 38 -8.79 -2.43 15.82
CA LYS A 38 -9.35 -3.69 16.29
C LYS A 38 -8.82 -4.02 17.68
N THR A 39 -7.50 -4.05 17.82
CA THR A 39 -6.82 -4.35 19.09
C THR A 39 -6.52 -3.10 19.91
N GLY A 40 -6.46 -1.93 19.26
CA GLY A 40 -6.10 -0.68 19.91
C GLY A 40 -4.61 -0.54 20.17
N SER A 41 -4.27 0.57 20.83
CA SER A 41 -2.96 0.79 21.45
C SER A 41 -2.99 0.36 22.93
N PHE A 42 -1.81 0.32 23.55
CA PHE A 42 -1.69 0.09 25.00
C PHE A 42 -2.52 1.06 25.85
N THR A 43 -2.83 2.24 25.32
CA THR A 43 -3.59 3.28 26.03
C THR A 43 -5.08 3.27 25.71
N SER A 44 -5.50 2.67 24.59
CA SER A 44 -6.90 2.71 24.15
C SER A 44 -7.68 1.43 24.37
N GLY A 45 -6.99 0.29 24.46
CA GLY A 45 -7.62 -1.02 24.49
C GLY A 45 -8.34 -1.39 23.18
N PRO A 46 -8.88 -2.61 23.11
CA PRO A 46 -9.51 -3.14 21.90
C PRO A 46 -10.86 -2.47 21.62
N HIS A 47 -11.28 -2.50 20.35
CA HIS A 47 -12.54 -1.89 19.93
C HIS A 47 -13.73 -2.76 20.34
N PRO A 48 -14.72 -2.21 21.08
CA PRO A 48 -15.78 -3.00 21.69
C PRO A 48 -16.61 -3.79 20.69
N GLY A 49 -16.94 -3.19 19.53
CA GLY A 49 -17.75 -3.83 18.47
C GLY A 49 -17.01 -4.80 17.53
N LEU A 50 -15.68 -4.92 17.64
CA LEU A 50 -14.86 -5.79 16.77
C LEU A 50 -14.14 -6.89 17.57
N PHE A 51 -13.62 -6.53 18.73
CA PHE A 51 -12.81 -7.38 19.60
C PHE A 51 -13.11 -7.09 21.08
N GLY A 52 -14.39 -7.10 21.45
CA GLY A 52 -14.82 -6.76 22.81
C GLY A 52 -16.23 -7.29 23.15
N PRO A 53 -16.86 -6.76 24.21
CA PRO A 53 -18.16 -7.24 24.69
C PRO A 53 -19.30 -7.20 23.66
N GLU A 54 -19.15 -6.37 22.63
CA GLU A 54 -20.12 -6.18 21.55
C GLU A 54 -19.60 -6.74 20.21
N ALA A 55 -18.65 -7.67 20.24
CA ALA A 55 -18.02 -8.20 19.03
C ALA A 55 -19.06 -8.61 17.97
N GLY A 56 -18.91 -8.06 16.77
CA GLY A 56 -19.83 -8.28 15.65
C GLY A 56 -20.77 -7.12 15.38
N SER A 57 -21.05 -6.24 16.36
CA SER A 57 -21.92 -5.07 16.17
C SER A 57 -21.41 -4.16 15.05
N TYR A 58 -20.10 -3.91 15.03
CA TYR A 58 -19.46 -3.10 14.00
C TYR A 58 -19.54 -3.75 12.60
N LEU A 59 -19.41 -5.09 12.53
CA LEU A 59 -19.53 -5.81 11.26
C LEU A 59 -20.96 -5.69 10.70
N ILE A 60 -21.97 -5.80 11.57
CA ILE A 60 -23.38 -5.62 11.20
C ILE A 60 -23.64 -4.17 10.76
N GLU A 61 -23.13 -3.18 11.50
CA GLU A 61 -23.26 -1.77 11.16
C GLU A 61 -22.68 -1.47 9.77
N GLN A 62 -21.43 -1.89 9.52
CA GLN A 62 -20.80 -1.66 8.22
C GLN A 62 -21.46 -2.46 7.09
N GLY A 63 -21.93 -3.67 7.37
CA GLY A 63 -22.69 -4.47 6.42
C GLY A 63 -23.99 -3.79 6.01
N ASN A 64 -24.77 -3.30 6.98
CA ASN A 64 -26.02 -2.58 6.73
C ASN A 64 -25.77 -1.28 5.98
N ALA A 65 -24.74 -0.51 6.35
CA ALA A 65 -24.34 0.69 5.61
C ALA A 65 -23.92 0.38 4.16
N GLY A 66 -23.42 -0.83 3.88
CA GLY A 66 -23.14 -1.32 2.54
C GLY A 66 -24.42 -1.65 1.76
N ILE A 67 -25.34 -2.39 2.39
CA ILE A 67 -26.64 -2.77 1.81
C ILE A 67 -27.48 -1.52 1.50
N GLU A 68 -27.62 -0.61 2.47
CA GLU A 68 -28.36 0.65 2.34
C GLU A 68 -27.78 1.57 1.26
N ALA A 69 -26.46 1.52 1.05
CA ALA A 69 -25.80 2.25 -0.03
C ALA A 69 -26.02 1.61 -1.42
N GLY A 70 -26.90 0.61 -1.54
CA GLY A 70 -27.19 -0.07 -2.81
C GLY A 70 -26.06 -0.98 -3.24
N GLY A 71 -25.45 -1.70 -2.30
CA GLY A 71 -24.49 -2.77 -2.58
C GLY A 71 -25.13 -3.94 -3.34
N TRP A 72 -24.34 -4.99 -3.60
CA TRP A 72 -24.81 -6.14 -4.37
C TRP A 72 -25.76 -7.03 -3.57
N ALA A 73 -26.91 -7.37 -4.14
CA ALA A 73 -27.95 -8.17 -3.49
C ALA A 73 -27.43 -9.54 -3.00
N TRP A 74 -26.60 -10.22 -3.81
CA TRP A 74 -26.01 -11.51 -3.43
C TRP A 74 -25.07 -11.38 -2.21
N PHE A 75 -24.39 -10.24 -2.07
CA PHE A 75 -23.50 -9.98 -0.94
C PHE A 75 -24.30 -9.62 0.31
N GLY A 76 -25.38 -8.85 0.18
CA GLY A 76 -26.35 -8.62 1.25
C GLY A 76 -26.92 -9.93 1.79
N TRP A 77 -27.34 -10.84 0.90
CA TRP A 77 -27.78 -12.17 1.28
C TRP A 77 -26.71 -12.95 2.06
N PHE A 78 -25.45 -12.92 1.60
CA PHE A 78 -24.33 -13.55 2.30
C PHE A 78 -24.11 -12.97 3.70
N LEU A 79 -24.17 -11.64 3.84
CA LEU A 79 -24.04 -10.97 5.13
C LEU A 79 -25.15 -11.42 6.08
N GLU A 80 -26.41 -11.33 5.67
CA GLU A 80 -27.57 -11.61 6.51
C GLU A 80 -27.69 -13.08 6.92
N ASN A 81 -27.36 -14.02 6.02
CA ASN A 81 -27.59 -15.45 6.23
C ASN A 81 -26.38 -16.22 6.73
N ILE A 82 -25.16 -15.74 6.46
CA ILE A 82 -23.92 -16.47 6.82
C ILE A 82 -23.13 -15.70 7.87
N MET A 83 -22.97 -14.39 7.72
CA MET A 83 -22.11 -13.61 8.60
C MET A 83 -22.79 -13.11 9.85
N TYR A 84 -23.93 -12.44 9.74
CA TYR A 84 -24.64 -11.84 10.87
C TYR A 84 -24.99 -12.84 11.97
N PRO A 85 -25.43 -14.09 11.68
CA PRO A 85 -25.68 -15.09 12.72
C PRO A 85 -24.43 -15.44 13.54
N ASN A 86 -23.23 -15.19 12.99
CA ASN A 86 -21.94 -15.48 13.61
C ASN A 86 -21.05 -14.23 13.66
N ALA A 87 -21.63 -13.02 13.77
CA ALA A 87 -20.90 -11.76 13.56
C ALA A 87 -19.69 -11.60 14.49
N ALA A 88 -19.81 -12.04 15.75
CA ALA A 88 -18.71 -12.04 16.71
C ALA A 88 -17.53 -12.89 16.25
N LEU A 89 -17.79 -14.13 15.80
CA LEU A 89 -16.77 -15.04 15.28
C LEU A 89 -16.06 -14.43 14.07
N TRP A 90 -16.81 -13.83 13.14
CA TRP A 90 -16.25 -13.16 11.97
C TRP A 90 -15.44 -11.91 12.34
N GLY A 91 -15.84 -11.16 13.37
CA GLY A 91 -15.07 -10.06 13.95
C GLY A 91 -13.71 -10.54 14.46
N TYR A 92 -13.69 -11.57 15.31
CA TYR A 92 -12.45 -12.16 15.83
C TYR A 92 -11.57 -12.73 14.72
N PHE A 93 -12.16 -13.44 13.76
CA PHE A 93 -11.45 -13.98 12.60
C PHE A 93 -10.79 -12.86 11.79
N ALA A 94 -11.51 -11.76 11.50
CA ALA A 94 -10.96 -10.63 10.78
C ALA A 94 -9.79 -9.99 11.54
N VAL A 95 -9.87 -9.83 12.86
CA VAL A 95 -8.75 -9.31 13.68
C VAL A 95 -7.53 -10.24 13.60
N ALA A 96 -7.74 -11.54 13.80
CA ALA A 96 -6.68 -12.54 13.77
C ALA A 96 -5.98 -12.59 12.40
N VAL A 97 -6.76 -12.58 11.30
CA VAL A 97 -6.22 -12.54 9.94
C VAL A 97 -5.37 -11.29 9.73
N GLN A 98 -5.82 -10.10 10.14
CA GLN A 98 -5.01 -8.87 9.98
C GLN A 98 -3.68 -8.93 10.73
N LEU A 99 -3.68 -9.46 11.96
CA LEU A 99 -2.44 -9.65 12.72
C LEU A 99 -1.50 -10.64 12.02
N ILE A 100 -2.04 -11.77 11.54
CA ILE A 100 -1.26 -12.78 10.82
C ILE A 100 -0.67 -12.17 9.54
N LEU A 101 -1.46 -11.43 8.75
CA LEU A 101 -0.99 -10.74 7.55
C LEU A 101 0.11 -9.73 7.87
N ALA A 102 -0.07 -8.92 8.92
CA ALA A 102 0.93 -7.94 9.36
C ALA A 102 2.29 -8.61 9.63
N PHE A 103 2.31 -9.64 10.48
CA PHE A 103 3.55 -10.33 10.83
C PHE A 103 4.13 -11.13 9.67
N ALA A 104 3.29 -11.79 8.88
CA ALA A 104 3.72 -12.52 7.69
C ALA A 104 4.47 -11.62 6.71
N PHE A 105 3.96 -10.41 6.44
CA PHE A 105 4.63 -9.49 5.53
C PHE A 105 5.82 -8.77 6.15
N LEU A 106 5.80 -8.43 7.45
CA LEU A 106 6.97 -7.86 8.13
C LEU A 106 8.18 -8.82 8.05
N PHE A 107 7.98 -10.07 8.43
CA PHE A 107 9.06 -11.07 8.50
C PHE A 107 9.28 -11.85 7.21
N GLY A 108 8.35 -11.77 6.26
CA GLY A 108 8.40 -12.52 5.02
C GLY A 108 8.16 -14.01 5.22
N ILE A 109 7.07 -14.37 5.90
CA ILE A 109 6.66 -15.76 6.19
C ILE A 109 5.41 -16.08 5.38
N PHE A 110 5.47 -17.12 4.53
CA PHE A 110 4.38 -17.55 3.65
C PHE A 110 3.78 -16.40 2.84
N VAL A 111 4.62 -15.50 2.30
CA VAL A 111 4.18 -14.22 1.74
C VAL A 111 3.16 -14.39 0.63
N ARG A 112 3.37 -15.35 -0.28
CA ARG A 112 2.46 -15.55 -1.42
C ARG A 112 1.10 -16.14 -1.00
N PRO A 113 1.02 -17.22 -0.18
CA PRO A 113 -0.24 -17.63 0.43
C PRO A 113 -0.95 -16.52 1.20
N MET A 114 -0.20 -15.75 1.99
CA MET A 114 -0.76 -14.64 2.78
C MET A 114 -1.26 -13.51 1.90
N ALA A 115 -0.63 -13.24 0.76
CA ALA A 115 -1.14 -12.30 -0.21
C ALA A 115 -2.50 -12.72 -0.81
N LEU A 116 -2.72 -14.02 -1.06
CA LEU A 116 -4.03 -14.52 -1.50
C LEU A 116 -5.09 -14.36 -0.41
N LEU A 117 -4.74 -14.66 0.85
CA LEU A 117 -5.64 -14.43 1.99
C LEU A 117 -5.97 -12.94 2.15
N GLY A 118 -4.97 -12.07 2.02
CA GLY A 118 -5.13 -10.61 2.05
C GLY A 118 -6.03 -10.10 0.93
N LEU A 119 -5.87 -10.60 -0.31
CA LEU A 119 -6.75 -10.24 -1.43
C LEU A 119 -8.21 -10.63 -1.17
N SER A 120 -8.46 -11.81 -0.61
CA SER A 120 -9.81 -12.22 -0.23
C SER A 120 -10.42 -11.27 0.82
N MET A 121 -9.61 -10.85 1.80
CA MET A 121 -10.03 -9.88 2.80
C MET A 121 -10.31 -8.50 2.17
N ASP A 122 -9.45 -8.03 1.28
CA ASP A 122 -9.66 -6.74 0.61
C ASP A 122 -10.94 -6.74 -0.23
N LEU A 123 -11.19 -7.81 -0.99
CA LEU A 123 -12.42 -7.97 -1.77
C LEU A 123 -13.66 -7.92 -0.88
N PHE A 124 -13.61 -8.58 0.28
CA PHE A 124 -14.68 -8.50 1.26
C PHE A 124 -14.90 -7.05 1.73
N ILE A 125 -13.84 -6.32 2.04
CA ILE A 125 -13.92 -4.91 2.48
C ILE A 125 -14.41 -3.99 1.35
N PHE A 126 -14.05 -4.26 0.09
CA PHE A 126 -14.61 -3.60 -1.08
C PHE A 126 -16.13 -3.78 -1.14
N PHE A 127 -16.63 -5.01 -0.91
CA PHE A 127 -18.06 -5.29 -0.95
C PHE A 127 -18.86 -4.62 0.19
N LEU A 128 -18.19 -4.24 1.29
CA LEU A 128 -18.77 -3.33 2.32
C LEU A 128 -18.81 -1.85 1.89
N GLY A 129 -18.36 -1.53 0.67
CA GLY A 129 -18.42 -0.21 0.08
C GLY A 129 -17.17 0.66 0.29
N ASN A 130 -16.04 0.09 0.70
CA ASN A 130 -14.82 0.85 0.98
C ASN A 130 -13.95 1.00 -0.29
N SER A 131 -13.81 2.22 -0.82
CA SER A 131 -13.04 2.51 -2.07
C SER A 131 -11.73 3.27 -1.87
N ARG A 132 -11.37 3.64 -0.64
CA ARG A 132 -10.16 4.45 -0.38
C ARG A 132 -8.93 3.60 -0.16
N ILE A 133 -8.98 2.75 0.87
CA ILE A 133 -7.81 2.00 1.36
C ILE A 133 -7.71 0.58 0.80
N PRO A 134 -8.80 -0.19 0.65
CA PRO A 134 -8.71 -1.55 0.09
C PRO A 134 -7.98 -1.65 -1.26
N PRO A 135 -8.15 -0.71 -2.22
CA PRO A 135 -7.39 -0.79 -3.46
C PRO A 135 -5.87 -0.79 -3.26
N PHE A 136 -5.37 -0.06 -2.27
CA PHE A 136 -3.94 -0.02 -1.97
C PHE A 136 -3.44 -1.29 -1.32
N PHE A 137 -4.19 -1.90 -0.41
CA PHE A 137 -3.83 -3.21 0.13
C PHE A 137 -3.81 -4.26 -0.99
N SER A 138 -4.82 -4.25 -1.87
CA SER A 138 -4.89 -5.21 -2.97
C SER A 138 -3.69 -5.10 -3.91
N LEU A 139 -3.22 -3.89 -4.19
CA LEU A 139 -1.99 -3.71 -4.98
C LEU A 139 -0.75 -4.20 -4.25
N GLY A 140 -0.65 -3.95 -2.95
CA GLY A 140 0.43 -4.47 -2.14
C GLY A 140 0.45 -5.99 -2.19
N HIS A 141 -0.70 -6.64 -2.00
CA HIS A 141 -0.85 -8.08 -2.08
C HIS A 141 -0.51 -8.61 -3.48
N LEU A 142 -1.04 -8.01 -4.55
CA LEU A 142 -0.70 -8.39 -5.92
C LEU A 142 0.80 -8.21 -6.18
N PHE A 143 1.39 -7.11 -5.72
CA PHE A 143 2.81 -6.85 -5.85
C PHE A 143 3.62 -7.96 -5.20
N VAL A 144 3.43 -8.22 -3.90
CA VAL A 144 4.22 -9.23 -3.19
C VAL A 144 3.97 -10.65 -3.69
N LEU A 145 2.75 -10.92 -4.20
CA LEU A 145 2.38 -12.18 -4.83
C LEU A 145 3.16 -12.43 -6.13
N PHE A 146 3.30 -11.41 -6.98
CA PHE A 146 3.92 -11.55 -8.30
C PHE A 146 5.44 -11.33 -8.30
N THR A 147 5.97 -10.53 -7.38
CA THR A 147 7.42 -10.28 -7.28
C THR A 147 8.16 -11.27 -6.38
N ASP A 148 7.48 -12.31 -5.88
CA ASP A 148 8.06 -13.29 -4.95
C ASP A 148 8.69 -12.62 -3.71
N ALA A 149 8.04 -11.59 -3.13
CA ALA A 149 8.67 -10.70 -2.15
C ALA A 149 9.15 -11.37 -0.84
N GLY A 150 8.65 -12.56 -0.50
CA GLY A 150 9.18 -13.38 0.59
C GLY A 150 10.62 -13.85 0.37
N MET A 151 11.04 -13.97 -0.90
CA MET A 151 12.40 -14.37 -1.28
C MET A 151 13.43 -13.24 -1.11
N HIS A 152 12.98 -12.03 -0.75
CA HIS A 152 13.81 -10.83 -0.61
C HIS A 152 13.89 -10.42 0.86
N HIS A 153 14.99 -10.77 1.54
CA HIS A 153 15.18 -10.49 2.98
C HIS A 153 14.02 -10.99 3.86
N GLY A 154 13.43 -12.14 3.52
CA GLY A 154 12.33 -12.77 4.27
C GLY A 154 12.70 -14.15 4.78
N ILE A 155 11.92 -14.64 5.74
CA ILE A 155 12.04 -16.00 6.28
C ILE A 155 11.79 -17.05 5.18
N ASP A 156 10.91 -16.79 4.22
CA ASP A 156 10.67 -17.66 3.06
C ASP A 156 11.98 -17.97 2.30
N ALA A 157 12.83 -16.97 2.04
CA ALA A 157 14.14 -17.20 1.42
C ALA A 157 15.02 -18.15 2.26
N TRP A 158 15.07 -17.91 3.57
CA TRP A 158 15.87 -18.72 4.49
C TRP A 158 15.37 -20.17 4.55
N ILE A 159 14.05 -20.38 4.62
CA ILE A 159 13.45 -21.73 4.60
C ILE A 159 13.78 -22.44 3.28
N ILE A 160 13.59 -21.76 2.14
CA ILE A 160 13.84 -22.36 0.82
C ILE A 160 15.31 -22.73 0.63
N ASP A 161 16.24 -21.88 1.11
CA ASP A 161 17.67 -22.17 1.04
C ASP A 161 18.06 -23.33 1.98
N LYS A 162 17.57 -23.31 3.22
CA LYS A 162 17.83 -24.36 4.24
C LYS A 162 17.42 -25.75 3.76
N TYR A 163 16.29 -25.86 3.07
CA TYR A 163 15.75 -27.15 2.61
C TYR A 163 16.02 -27.45 1.12
N LYS A 164 16.89 -26.67 0.45
CA LYS A 164 17.06 -26.81 -1.01
C LYS A 164 17.62 -28.15 -1.47
N GLU A 165 18.40 -28.81 -0.62
CA GLU A 165 19.05 -30.10 -0.88
C GLU A 165 18.26 -31.29 -0.31
N THR A 166 17.26 -31.03 0.53
CA THR A 166 16.44 -32.05 1.18
C THR A 166 15.36 -32.58 0.24
N LYS A 167 15.47 -33.83 -0.20
CA LYS A 167 14.50 -34.53 -1.07
C LYS A 167 13.41 -35.26 -0.27
N SER A 168 12.67 -34.54 0.58
CA SER A 168 11.53 -35.10 1.32
C SER A 168 10.20 -34.59 0.78
N PHE A 169 9.12 -35.36 1.00
CA PHE A 169 7.76 -34.92 0.68
C PHE A 169 7.43 -33.58 1.36
N THR A 170 7.76 -33.43 2.64
CA THR A 170 7.52 -32.20 3.41
C THR A 170 8.29 -31.00 2.85
N SER A 171 9.55 -31.18 2.43
CA SER A 171 10.35 -30.10 1.80
C SER A 171 9.72 -29.65 0.47
N ASN A 172 9.28 -30.62 -0.36
CA ASN A 172 8.62 -30.33 -1.62
C ASN A 172 7.26 -29.64 -1.43
N LEU A 173 6.46 -30.09 -0.45
CA LEU A 173 5.20 -29.46 -0.09
C LEU A 173 5.41 -28.03 0.42
N LEU A 174 6.36 -27.83 1.33
CA LEU A 174 6.70 -26.51 1.87
C LEU A 174 7.17 -25.56 0.77
N ARG A 175 8.06 -26.02 -0.11
CA ARG A 175 8.50 -25.24 -1.28
C ARG A 175 7.32 -24.92 -2.20
N SER A 176 6.43 -25.88 -2.45
CA SER A 176 5.23 -25.68 -3.27
C SER A 176 4.31 -24.60 -2.69
N ILE A 177 4.06 -24.62 -1.38
CA ILE A 177 3.24 -23.63 -0.68
C ILE A 177 3.88 -22.25 -0.72
N ILE A 178 5.16 -22.12 -0.36
CA ILE A 178 5.86 -20.82 -0.34
C ILE A 178 5.92 -20.21 -1.75
N THR A 179 6.24 -21.03 -2.75
CA THR A 179 6.44 -20.55 -4.13
C THR A 179 5.17 -20.57 -4.98
N LEU A 180 4.04 -21.04 -4.46
CA LEU A 180 2.79 -21.29 -5.20
C LEU A 180 3.04 -21.80 -6.64
N ASN A 181 3.96 -22.75 -6.79
CA ASN A 181 4.42 -23.22 -8.10
C ASN A 181 3.35 -24.03 -8.86
N PHE A 182 2.21 -24.31 -8.23
CA PHE A 182 1.06 -24.95 -8.85
C PHE A 182 0.28 -24.05 -9.82
N ILE A 183 0.52 -22.73 -9.84
CA ILE A 183 -0.13 -21.82 -10.80
C ILE A 183 0.49 -22.01 -12.20
N THR A 184 -0.07 -22.95 -12.95
CA THR A 184 0.37 -23.29 -14.31
C THR A 184 0.02 -22.20 -15.33
N PRO A 185 0.68 -22.16 -16.51
CA PRO A 185 0.30 -21.25 -17.59
C PRO A 185 -1.17 -21.37 -18.03
N SER A 186 -1.77 -22.56 -17.93
CA SER A 186 -3.19 -22.78 -18.22
C SER A 186 -4.08 -22.14 -17.16
N MET A 187 -3.75 -22.30 -15.86
CA MET A 187 -4.45 -21.62 -14.77
C MET A 187 -4.35 -20.11 -14.89
N ARG A 188 -3.18 -19.56 -15.26
CA ARG A 188 -3.01 -18.11 -15.48
C ARG A 188 -4.02 -17.57 -16.51
N ARG A 189 -4.24 -18.30 -17.62
CA ARG A 189 -5.22 -17.92 -18.64
C ARG A 189 -6.65 -17.96 -18.12
N ILE A 190 -7.00 -19.00 -17.35
CA ILE A 190 -8.33 -19.10 -16.72
C ILE A 190 -8.56 -17.94 -15.76
N ILE A 191 -7.59 -17.65 -14.89
CA ILE A 191 -7.66 -16.52 -13.95
C ILE A 191 -7.80 -15.20 -14.71
N ALA A 192 -7.01 -14.99 -15.77
CA ALA A 192 -7.10 -13.80 -16.61
C ALA A 192 -8.51 -13.63 -17.22
N SER A 193 -9.09 -14.71 -17.76
CA SER A 193 -10.46 -14.69 -18.31
C SER A 193 -11.51 -14.37 -17.24
N ILE A 194 -11.41 -14.96 -16.05
CA ILE A 194 -12.31 -14.66 -14.93
C ILE A 194 -12.19 -13.18 -14.53
N CYS A 195 -10.97 -12.67 -14.39
CA CYS A 195 -10.74 -11.26 -14.08
C CYS A 195 -11.28 -10.34 -15.18
N THR A 196 -11.17 -10.70 -16.47
CA THR A 196 -11.79 -9.93 -17.56
C THR A 196 -13.31 -9.88 -17.41
N ILE A 197 -13.96 -11.02 -17.14
CA ILE A 197 -15.41 -11.08 -16.93
C ILE A 197 -15.83 -10.22 -15.74
N LEU A 198 -15.12 -10.32 -14.61
CA LEU A 198 -15.39 -9.51 -13.42
C LEU A 198 -15.14 -8.02 -13.69
N SER A 199 -14.11 -7.66 -14.45
CA SER A 199 -13.83 -6.28 -14.85
C SER A 199 -15.01 -5.67 -15.62
N VAL A 200 -15.52 -6.41 -16.62
CA VAL A 200 -16.70 -5.99 -17.39
C VAL A 200 -17.95 -5.94 -16.52
N TYR A 201 -18.16 -6.94 -15.66
CA TYR A 201 -19.29 -6.99 -14.73
C TYR A 201 -19.35 -5.72 -13.86
N PHE A 202 -18.27 -5.38 -13.17
CA PHE A 202 -18.25 -4.18 -12.31
C PHE A 202 -18.32 -2.86 -13.12
N LEU A 203 -17.84 -2.85 -14.36
CA LEU A 203 -18.01 -1.70 -15.24
C LEU A 203 -19.48 -1.49 -15.63
N LEU A 204 -20.22 -2.57 -15.89
CA LEU A 204 -21.66 -2.51 -16.19
C LEU A 204 -22.49 -2.11 -14.95
N GLU A 205 -22.13 -2.63 -13.78
CA GLU A 205 -22.76 -2.27 -12.49
C GLU A 205 -22.66 -0.76 -12.20
N LEU A 206 -21.62 -0.08 -12.68
CA LEU A 206 -21.47 1.37 -12.51
C LEU A 206 -22.65 2.17 -13.07
N ALA A 207 -23.31 1.67 -14.12
CA ALA A 207 -24.49 2.29 -14.71
C ALA A 207 -25.78 2.03 -13.91
N MET A 208 -25.83 0.95 -13.13
CA MET A 208 -27.02 0.51 -12.39
C MET A 208 -27.04 1.01 -10.94
N ILE A 209 -25.87 1.09 -10.30
CA ILE A 209 -25.73 1.54 -8.91
C ILE A 209 -26.09 3.03 -8.80
N SER A 210 -26.93 3.41 -7.84
CA SER A 210 -27.31 4.81 -7.62
C SER A 210 -26.31 5.57 -6.73
N SER A 211 -25.76 4.91 -5.71
CA SER A 211 -24.86 5.52 -4.74
C SER A 211 -23.48 5.83 -5.31
N GLY A 212 -23.02 7.07 -5.13
CA GLY A 212 -21.66 7.48 -5.51
C GLY A 212 -20.57 6.66 -4.80
N LYS A 213 -20.82 6.22 -3.55
CA LYS A 213 -19.89 5.37 -2.79
C LYS A 213 -19.65 4.04 -3.51
N MET A 214 -20.73 3.35 -3.87
CA MET A 214 -20.66 2.04 -4.53
C MET A 214 -20.20 2.15 -6.00
N LYS A 215 -20.52 3.24 -6.72
CA LYS A 215 -19.94 3.50 -8.05
C LYS A 215 -18.41 3.55 -8.02
N MET A 216 -17.83 4.23 -7.02
CA MET A 216 -16.37 4.28 -6.87
C MET A 216 -15.77 2.89 -6.62
N VAL A 217 -16.42 2.07 -5.79
CA VAL A 217 -15.99 0.70 -5.49
C VAL A 217 -16.03 -0.15 -6.76
N SER A 218 -17.15 -0.12 -7.50
CA SER A 218 -17.29 -0.85 -8.76
C SER A 218 -16.24 -0.44 -9.78
N MET A 219 -15.97 0.86 -9.93
CA MET A 219 -14.90 1.33 -10.81
C MET A 219 -13.52 0.81 -10.38
N ASP A 220 -13.21 0.85 -9.09
CA ASP A 220 -11.93 0.37 -8.57
C ASP A 220 -11.76 -1.14 -8.75
N LEU A 221 -12.82 -1.93 -8.53
CA LEU A 221 -12.83 -3.36 -8.81
C LEU A 221 -12.68 -3.63 -10.31
N ALA A 222 -13.41 -2.90 -11.17
CA ALA A 222 -13.33 -3.03 -12.61
C ALA A 222 -11.90 -2.80 -13.11
N VAL A 223 -11.27 -1.71 -12.65
CA VAL A 223 -9.88 -1.37 -12.97
C VAL A 223 -8.93 -2.43 -12.41
N LEU A 224 -9.03 -2.78 -11.12
CA LEU A 224 -8.14 -3.76 -10.49
C LEU A 224 -8.17 -5.11 -11.23
N PHE A 225 -9.35 -5.65 -11.51
CA PHE A 225 -9.50 -6.90 -12.25
C PHE A 225 -8.98 -6.78 -13.69
N GLY A 226 -9.22 -5.65 -14.36
CA GLY A 226 -8.68 -5.39 -15.70
C GLY A 226 -7.15 -5.39 -15.72
N PHE A 227 -6.50 -4.77 -14.73
CA PHE A 227 -5.05 -4.78 -14.57
C PHE A 227 -4.49 -6.18 -14.30
N VAL A 228 -5.14 -6.96 -13.44
CA VAL A 228 -4.76 -8.35 -13.17
C VAL A 228 -4.89 -9.20 -14.43
N ALA A 229 -6.01 -9.09 -15.14
CA ALA A 229 -6.24 -9.80 -16.40
C ALA A 229 -5.18 -9.45 -17.44
N PHE A 230 -4.93 -8.16 -17.66
CA PHE A 230 -3.91 -7.68 -18.59
C PHE A 230 -2.51 -8.19 -18.21
N GLY A 231 -2.12 -8.05 -16.93
CA GLY A 231 -0.82 -8.50 -16.44
C GLY A 231 -0.60 -10.01 -16.63
N LEU A 232 -1.61 -10.83 -16.32
CA LEU A 232 -1.54 -12.28 -16.53
C LEU A 232 -1.54 -12.67 -18.02
N PHE A 233 -2.25 -11.92 -18.86
CA PHE A 233 -2.33 -12.16 -20.30
C PHE A 233 -1.01 -11.84 -21.02
N VAL A 234 -0.40 -10.69 -20.72
CA VAL A 234 0.84 -10.25 -21.36
C VAL A 234 2.09 -10.93 -20.81
N TYR A 235 2.01 -11.51 -19.62
CA TYR A 235 3.14 -12.19 -19.00
C TYR A 235 3.59 -13.40 -19.83
N LYS A 236 4.87 -13.39 -20.21
CA LYS A 236 5.56 -14.51 -20.86
C LYS A 236 6.65 -15.01 -19.91
N ASP A 237 6.95 -16.31 -19.89
CA ASP A 237 7.87 -16.88 -18.87
C ASP A 237 9.30 -16.31 -18.89
N LYS A 238 9.72 -15.65 -19.99
CA LYS A 238 11.01 -14.95 -20.10
C LYS A 238 10.94 -13.46 -19.71
N MET A 239 9.76 -12.94 -19.38
CA MET A 239 9.58 -11.54 -19.01
C MET A 239 10.02 -11.31 -17.57
N ASP A 240 10.63 -10.16 -17.32
CA ASP A 240 10.99 -9.73 -15.97
C ASP A 240 9.72 -9.40 -15.17
N LYS A 241 9.33 -10.32 -14.28
CA LYS A 241 8.15 -10.21 -13.42
C LYS A 241 8.14 -8.91 -12.64
N VAL A 242 9.27 -8.52 -12.04
CA VAL A 242 9.36 -7.32 -11.19
C VAL A 242 9.06 -6.10 -12.03
N SER A 243 9.68 -5.99 -13.20
CA SER A 243 9.46 -4.87 -14.11
C SER A 243 8.02 -4.82 -14.61
N LEU A 244 7.40 -5.96 -14.91
CA LEU A 244 6.00 -6.03 -15.31
C LEU A 244 5.09 -5.50 -14.18
N THR A 245 5.24 -6.06 -12.99
CA THR A 245 4.44 -5.69 -11.81
C THR A 245 4.61 -4.23 -11.43
N VAL A 246 5.84 -3.70 -11.43
CA VAL A 246 6.11 -2.29 -11.12
C VAL A 246 5.53 -1.36 -12.20
N SER A 247 5.53 -1.77 -13.46
CA SER A 247 4.93 -0.98 -14.55
C SER A 247 3.41 -0.93 -14.42
N LEU A 248 2.75 -2.03 -14.04
CA LEU A 248 1.32 -2.03 -13.76
C LEU A 248 0.99 -1.19 -12.52
N LEU A 249 1.80 -1.29 -11.45
CA LEU A 249 1.68 -0.45 -10.26
C LEU A 249 1.81 1.05 -10.62
N ARG A 250 2.78 1.41 -11.47
CA ARG A 250 2.99 2.78 -11.97
C ARG A 250 1.74 3.32 -12.65
N ILE A 251 1.19 2.57 -13.61
CA ILE A 251 0.00 3.01 -14.37
C ILE A 251 -1.20 3.13 -13.42
N TRP A 252 -1.38 2.17 -12.51
CA TRP A 252 -2.47 2.21 -11.53
C TRP A 252 -2.36 3.42 -10.59
N LEU A 253 -1.16 3.75 -10.10
CA LEU A 253 -0.95 4.95 -9.28
C LEU A 253 -1.28 6.22 -10.07
N GLY A 254 -0.91 6.26 -11.35
CA GLY A 254 -1.32 7.35 -12.23
C GLY A 254 -2.84 7.46 -12.38
N TYR A 255 -3.54 6.33 -12.54
CA TYR A 255 -5.00 6.27 -12.48
C TYR A 255 -5.52 6.83 -11.14
N ARG A 256 -4.92 6.50 -9.99
CA ARG A 256 -5.38 7.04 -8.70
C ARG A 256 -5.15 8.51 -8.53
N PHE A 257 -4.02 9.06 -8.95
CA PHE A 257 -3.84 10.51 -8.94
C PHE A 257 -4.92 11.21 -9.77
N LEU A 258 -5.27 10.65 -10.93
CA LEU A 258 -6.34 11.18 -11.77
C LEU A 258 -7.73 11.00 -11.15
N HIS A 259 -8.00 9.83 -10.58
CA HIS A 259 -9.25 9.49 -9.92
C HIS A 259 -9.51 10.38 -8.72
N GLU A 260 -8.53 10.55 -7.84
CA GLU A 260 -8.64 11.43 -6.67
C GLU A 260 -8.76 12.90 -7.08
N ALA A 261 -8.12 13.31 -8.18
CA ALA A 261 -8.35 14.63 -8.73
C ALA A 261 -9.78 14.79 -9.24
N ILE A 262 -10.18 14.01 -10.25
CA ILE A 262 -11.38 14.26 -11.06
C ILE A 262 -12.66 13.77 -10.38
N VAL A 263 -12.61 12.57 -9.78
CA VAL A 263 -13.84 11.88 -9.32
C VAL A 263 -14.20 12.29 -7.90
N ARG A 264 -13.22 12.58 -7.04
CA ARG A 264 -13.48 13.05 -5.67
C ARG A 264 -13.56 14.57 -5.61
N ASN A 265 -14.79 15.07 -5.62
CA ASN A 265 -15.11 16.49 -5.50
C ASN A 265 -15.03 17.04 -4.06
N VAL A 266 -14.75 16.21 -3.06
CA VAL A 266 -14.60 16.65 -1.66
C VAL A 266 -13.18 16.32 -1.18
N PRO A 267 -12.33 17.32 -0.96
CA PRO A 267 -11.02 17.11 -0.35
C PRO A 267 -11.24 16.55 1.05
N ALA A 268 -10.43 15.57 1.42
CA ALA A 268 -10.53 14.94 2.73
C ALA A 268 -9.13 14.64 3.26
N VAL A 269 -8.95 14.78 4.57
CA VAL A 269 -7.70 14.47 5.29
C VAL A 269 -7.23 13.03 5.02
N ASN A 270 -8.18 12.12 4.83
CA ASN A 270 -7.96 10.71 4.52
C ASN A 270 -8.00 10.40 3.01
N GLY A 271 -7.82 11.40 2.14
CA GLY A 271 -7.71 11.29 0.68
C GLY A 271 -6.54 12.11 0.14
N LEU A 272 -6.43 12.25 -1.19
CA LEU A 272 -5.61 13.32 -1.78
C LEU A 272 -6.49 14.56 -2.01
N PRO A 273 -5.92 15.77 -1.96
CA PRO A 273 -6.68 16.96 -2.34
C PRO A 273 -7.08 16.88 -3.83
N GLY A 274 -8.39 16.85 -4.08
CA GLY A 274 -8.99 16.76 -5.42
C GLY A 274 -9.52 18.10 -5.94
N TRP A 275 -10.45 18.06 -6.91
CA TRP A 275 -11.12 19.24 -7.50
C TRP A 275 -12.20 19.85 -6.60
N GLY A 276 -11.94 19.94 -5.30
CA GLY A 276 -12.83 20.62 -4.35
C GLY A 276 -12.98 22.10 -4.61
N THR A 277 -13.92 22.74 -3.93
CA THR A 277 -13.98 24.20 -3.87
C THR A 277 -12.91 24.76 -2.93
N LYS A 278 -12.55 26.03 -3.10
CA LYS A 278 -11.69 26.76 -2.15
C LYS A 278 -12.19 26.59 -0.72
N GLN A 279 -13.51 26.71 -0.51
CA GLN A 279 -14.14 26.60 0.81
C GLN A 279 -13.92 25.22 1.43
N GLN A 280 -14.19 24.15 0.68
CA GLN A 280 -13.99 22.79 1.19
C GLN A 280 -12.52 22.51 1.56
N LEU A 281 -11.57 23.02 0.77
CA LEU A 281 -10.16 22.88 1.11
C LEU A 281 -9.77 23.74 2.33
N THR A 282 -10.33 24.94 2.47
CA THR A 282 -10.16 25.76 3.68
C THR A 282 -10.67 25.02 4.92
N GLU A 283 -11.82 24.37 4.85
CA GLU A 283 -12.39 23.57 5.96
C GLU A 283 -11.45 22.41 6.35
N VAL A 284 -10.89 21.72 5.36
CA VAL A 284 -9.88 20.67 5.59
C VAL A 284 -8.63 21.25 6.28
N PHE A 285 -8.13 22.40 5.84
CA PHE A 285 -6.96 23.04 6.47
C PHE A 285 -7.24 23.56 7.87
N GLN A 286 -8.44 24.10 8.14
CA GLN A 286 -8.86 24.49 9.48
C GLN A 286 -8.91 23.28 10.40
N PHE A 287 -9.54 22.20 9.96
CA PHE A 287 -9.58 20.95 10.70
C PHE A 287 -8.18 20.40 11.01
N ILE A 288 -7.29 20.40 10.02
CA ILE A 288 -5.88 20.05 10.20
C ILE A 288 -5.25 20.95 11.25
N SER A 289 -5.38 22.27 11.13
CA SER A 289 -4.81 23.24 12.06
C SER A 289 -5.28 22.98 13.50
N GLU A 290 -6.53 22.59 13.71
CA GLU A 290 -7.07 22.33 15.04
C GLU A 290 -6.60 21.01 15.66
N LYS A 291 -6.30 20.00 14.85
CA LYS A 291 -6.01 18.63 15.33
C LYS A 291 -4.54 18.22 15.21
N HIS A 292 -3.68 19.13 14.77
CA HIS A 292 -2.26 18.86 14.51
C HIS A 292 -1.36 19.50 15.58
N TRP A 293 -0.12 19.01 15.71
CA TRP A 293 0.93 19.62 16.54
C TRP A 293 1.13 21.10 16.25
N GLY A 294 1.40 21.91 17.28
CA GLY A 294 1.43 23.37 17.23
C GLY A 294 2.29 23.98 16.10
N ILE A 295 3.48 23.40 15.82
CA ILE A 295 4.36 23.89 14.74
C ILE A 295 3.67 23.73 13.38
N PHE A 296 3.12 22.57 13.09
CA PHE A 296 2.44 22.28 11.81
C PHE A 296 1.07 22.95 11.73
N SER A 297 0.35 23.04 12.85
CA SER A 297 -0.87 23.84 12.99
C SER A 297 -0.62 25.28 12.56
N SER A 298 0.43 25.91 13.09
CA SER A 298 0.82 27.28 12.73
C SER A 298 1.19 27.41 11.25
N ILE A 299 1.93 26.46 10.68
CA ILE A 299 2.25 26.45 9.25
C ILE A 299 0.96 26.38 8.41
N VAL A 300 0.04 25.48 8.75
CA VAL A 300 -1.22 25.31 8.00
C VAL A 300 -2.09 26.56 8.11
N ALA A 301 -2.27 27.10 9.33
CA ALA A 301 -3.05 28.30 9.58
C ALA A 301 -2.52 29.54 8.84
N ASN A 302 -1.20 29.71 8.79
CA ASN A 302 -0.59 30.93 8.24
C ASN A 302 -0.24 30.83 6.75
N LEU A 303 0.08 29.64 6.24
CA LEU A 303 0.53 29.45 4.85
C LEU A 303 -0.51 28.76 3.96
N PHE A 304 -1.27 27.79 4.49
CA PHE A 304 -2.18 26.98 3.68
C PHE A 304 -3.60 27.54 3.66
N THR A 305 -4.17 27.86 4.83
CA THR A 305 -5.55 28.35 4.96
C THR A 305 -5.80 29.66 4.18
N PRO A 306 -4.96 30.72 4.30
CA PRO A 306 -5.22 31.98 3.60
C PRO A 306 -5.07 31.85 2.08
N MET A 307 -4.22 30.90 1.65
CA MET A 307 -3.89 30.64 0.25
C MET A 307 -4.58 29.38 -0.29
N ALA A 308 -5.68 28.92 0.31
CA ALA A 308 -6.31 27.66 -0.04
C ALA A 308 -6.65 27.55 -1.54
N GLY A 309 -7.08 28.65 -2.18
CA GLY A 309 -7.33 28.66 -3.62
C GLY A 309 -6.08 28.41 -4.47
N ILE A 310 -4.93 28.95 -4.08
CA ILE A 310 -3.65 28.74 -4.78
C ILE A 310 -3.19 27.29 -4.58
N TRP A 311 -3.27 26.78 -3.35
CA TRP A 311 -2.91 25.39 -3.06
C TRP A 311 -3.79 24.39 -3.80
N LEU A 312 -5.10 24.64 -3.89
CA LEU A 312 -6.02 23.85 -4.70
C LEU A 312 -5.53 23.73 -6.15
N THR A 313 -5.19 24.86 -6.78
CA THR A 313 -4.66 24.87 -8.15
C THR A 313 -3.34 24.10 -8.26
N ILE A 314 -2.41 24.29 -7.32
CA ILE A 314 -1.13 23.56 -7.29
C ILE A 314 -1.37 22.05 -7.18
N PHE A 315 -2.24 21.62 -6.26
CA PHE A 315 -2.54 20.22 -6.03
C PHE A 315 -3.16 19.56 -7.27
N ILE A 316 -4.09 20.23 -7.94
CA ILE A 316 -4.68 19.76 -9.20
C ILE A 316 -3.60 19.60 -10.27
N ILE A 317 -2.78 20.62 -10.50
CA ILE A 317 -1.72 20.58 -11.52
C ILE A 317 -0.75 19.43 -11.24
N VAL A 318 -0.27 19.31 -10.00
CA VAL A 318 0.68 18.25 -9.63
C VAL A 318 0.05 16.87 -9.78
N ASN A 319 -1.16 16.64 -9.25
CA ASN A 319 -1.86 15.36 -9.38
C ASN A 319 -2.07 14.98 -10.85
N THR A 320 -2.57 15.89 -11.67
CA THR A 320 -2.85 15.63 -13.09
C THR A 320 -1.58 15.39 -13.90
N LEU A 321 -0.53 16.20 -13.72
CA LEU A 321 0.73 16.03 -14.46
C LEU A 321 1.43 14.74 -14.05
N VAL A 322 1.55 14.47 -12.75
CA VAL A 322 2.14 13.21 -12.25
C VAL A 322 1.32 12.01 -12.73
N ALA A 323 -0.01 12.09 -12.69
CA ALA A 323 -0.90 11.04 -13.21
C ALA A 323 -0.61 10.70 -14.66
N ILE A 324 -0.64 11.70 -15.55
CA ILE A 324 -0.44 11.51 -16.99
C ILE A 324 0.96 10.94 -17.25
N MET A 325 1.99 11.49 -16.60
CA MET A 325 3.36 11.02 -16.75
C MET A 325 3.54 9.57 -16.28
N LEU A 326 2.89 9.16 -15.19
CA LEU A 326 2.92 7.78 -14.69
C LEU A 326 2.12 6.83 -15.57
N ILE A 327 0.94 7.21 -16.07
CA ILE A 327 0.14 6.37 -16.97
C ILE A 327 0.93 6.10 -18.26
N LEU A 328 1.40 7.17 -18.91
CA LEU A 328 2.10 7.08 -20.19
C LEU A 328 3.55 6.59 -20.08
N GLY A 329 4.11 6.60 -18.87
CA GLY A 329 5.53 6.29 -18.65
C GLY A 329 6.45 7.33 -19.32
N ILE A 330 6.18 8.61 -19.09
CA ILE A 330 6.99 9.72 -19.60
C ILE A 330 7.79 10.30 -18.45
N ARG A 331 9.12 10.24 -18.53
CA ARG A 331 10.04 10.67 -17.48
C ARG A 331 9.62 10.12 -16.11
N THR A 332 9.33 8.82 -16.06
CA THR A 332 8.75 8.11 -14.90
C THR A 332 9.49 8.46 -13.61
N ARG A 333 10.82 8.45 -13.63
CA ARG A 333 11.64 8.77 -12.45
C ARG A 333 11.47 10.22 -11.96
N LEU A 334 11.29 11.17 -12.87
CA LEU A 334 11.02 12.57 -12.53
C LEU A 334 9.60 12.70 -11.95
N ALA A 335 8.60 12.08 -12.59
CA ALA A 335 7.22 12.07 -12.09
C ALA A 335 7.14 11.50 -10.68
N SER A 336 7.78 10.34 -10.44
CA SER A 336 7.85 9.74 -9.11
C SER A 336 8.56 10.64 -8.11
N LYS A 337 9.67 11.29 -8.48
CA LYS A 337 10.36 12.23 -7.58
C LYS A 337 9.47 13.42 -7.19
N ILE A 338 8.80 14.05 -8.16
CA ILE A 338 7.88 15.16 -7.92
C ILE A 338 6.73 14.69 -7.01
N GLY A 339 6.11 13.56 -7.33
CA GLY A 339 5.03 12.99 -6.53
C GLY A 339 5.47 12.63 -5.12
N LEU A 340 6.69 12.10 -4.92
CA LEU A 340 7.22 11.80 -3.58
C LEU A 340 7.43 13.07 -2.75
N ILE A 341 7.99 14.14 -3.33
CA ILE A 341 8.15 15.43 -2.64
C ILE A 341 6.77 15.99 -2.24
N TYR A 342 5.83 15.97 -3.17
CA TYR A 342 4.46 16.42 -2.95
C TYR A 342 3.76 15.61 -1.84
N LEU A 343 3.82 14.28 -1.89
CA LEU A 343 3.22 13.42 -0.88
C LEU A 343 3.91 13.56 0.47
N SER A 344 5.23 13.74 0.53
CA SER A 344 5.91 14.06 1.79
C SER A 344 5.39 15.34 2.42
N LEU A 345 5.19 16.40 1.62
CA LEU A 345 4.59 17.64 2.09
C LEU A 345 3.19 17.39 2.65
N LEU A 346 2.33 16.67 1.91
CA LEU A 346 0.98 16.33 2.33
C LEU A 346 0.95 15.54 3.65
N ILE A 347 1.83 14.55 3.79
CA ILE A 347 1.93 13.75 5.03
C ILE A 347 2.28 14.64 6.21
N VAL A 348 3.30 15.49 6.06
CA VAL A 348 3.80 16.38 7.12
C VAL A 348 2.76 17.41 7.54
N ILE A 349 1.93 17.90 6.62
CA ILE A 349 0.83 18.84 6.95
C ILE A 349 -0.45 18.13 7.40
N GLY A 350 -0.50 16.80 7.52
CA GLY A 350 -1.62 16.10 8.15
C GLY A 350 -2.51 15.24 7.25
N PHE A 351 -2.18 15.03 5.99
CA PHE A 351 -2.85 14.01 5.17
C PHE A 351 -2.31 12.62 5.50
N THR A 352 -2.79 12.04 6.61
CA THR A 352 -2.12 10.94 7.31
C THR A 352 -2.55 9.52 6.92
N ARG A 353 -3.50 9.36 5.99
CA ARG A 353 -3.98 8.02 5.61
C ARG A 353 -3.65 7.64 4.17
N TYR A 354 -4.18 8.40 3.22
CA TYR A 354 -4.08 8.06 1.80
C TYR A 354 -2.71 8.40 1.20
N ALA A 355 -2.16 9.58 1.56
CA ALA A 355 -0.87 10.02 1.04
C ALA A 355 0.29 9.08 1.42
N PRO A 356 0.39 8.53 2.65
CA PRO A 356 1.37 7.50 2.99
C PRO A 356 1.30 6.23 2.13
N PHE A 357 0.09 5.73 1.81
CA PHE A 357 -0.09 4.58 0.90
C PHE A 357 0.44 4.86 -0.50
N VAL A 358 0.03 5.99 -1.09
CA VAL A 358 0.52 6.40 -2.41
C VAL A 358 2.03 6.61 -2.37
N PHE A 359 2.56 7.18 -1.29
CA PHE A 359 4.00 7.42 -1.12
C PHE A 359 4.77 6.11 -1.17
N GLY A 360 4.38 5.10 -0.38
CA GLY A 360 5.09 3.82 -0.34
C GLY A 360 5.16 3.13 -1.71
N TYR A 361 4.03 3.08 -2.43
CA TYR A 361 4.01 2.47 -3.75
C TYR A 361 4.70 3.31 -4.82
N LEU A 362 4.59 4.63 -4.77
CA LEU A 362 5.33 5.51 -5.68
C LEU A 362 6.84 5.43 -5.43
N PHE A 363 7.25 5.20 -4.19
CA PHE A 363 8.63 4.95 -3.82
C PHE A 363 9.15 3.62 -4.40
N ALA A 364 8.30 2.59 -4.42
CA ALA A 364 8.60 1.34 -5.13
C ALA A 364 8.78 1.57 -6.64
N VAL A 365 7.89 2.34 -7.27
CA VAL A 365 8.02 2.73 -8.70
C VAL A 365 9.31 3.49 -8.97
N TYR A 366 9.70 4.40 -8.07
CA TYR A 366 10.93 5.18 -8.18
C TYR A 366 12.20 4.31 -8.06
N THR A 367 12.21 3.37 -7.12
CA THR A 367 13.38 2.55 -6.78
C THR A 367 13.50 1.31 -7.66
N LEU A 368 12.41 0.70 -8.10
CA LEU A 368 12.42 -0.48 -8.97
C LEU A 368 12.32 -0.15 -10.46
N ASP A 369 12.29 1.13 -10.77
CA ASP A 369 12.24 1.66 -12.13
C ASP A 369 11.03 1.19 -12.95
N GLY A 370 9.87 1.78 -12.64
CA GLY A 370 8.65 1.51 -13.39
C GLY A 370 8.67 1.95 -14.86
N GLY A 371 9.72 2.61 -15.35
CA GLY A 371 9.82 3.07 -16.74
C GLY A 371 10.21 1.98 -17.75
N LYS A 372 10.54 0.76 -17.29
CA LYS A 372 11.13 -0.28 -18.14
C LYS A 372 10.14 -0.95 -19.11
N LEU A 373 8.89 -1.15 -18.71
CA LEU A 373 7.86 -1.78 -19.56
C LEU A 373 6.64 -0.86 -19.70
N PHE A 374 5.91 -1.03 -20.82
CA PHE A 374 4.70 -0.27 -21.15
C PHE A 374 4.88 1.25 -21.00
N SER A 375 6.02 1.78 -21.45
CA SER A 375 6.48 3.12 -21.12
C SER A 375 7.05 3.82 -22.34
N PHE A 376 6.74 5.10 -22.54
CA PHE A 376 7.46 5.89 -23.54
C PHE A 376 8.94 6.06 -23.21
N ASP A 377 9.33 6.00 -21.92
CA ASP A 377 10.74 6.00 -21.52
C ASP A 377 11.52 4.85 -22.18
N SER A 378 10.90 3.67 -22.34
CA SER A 378 11.57 2.49 -22.91
C SER A 378 11.87 2.58 -24.41
N LEU A 379 11.34 3.57 -25.14
CA LEU A 379 11.54 3.70 -26.58
C LEU A 379 12.89 4.32 -26.98
N LYS A 380 13.67 4.88 -26.04
CA LYS A 380 14.91 5.63 -26.33
C LYS A 380 16.11 5.14 -25.52
N ASP A 381 16.81 4.10 -25.99
CA ASP A 381 18.03 3.53 -25.38
C ASP A 381 18.03 3.55 -23.85
N TYR A 382 16.87 3.22 -23.28
CA TYR A 382 16.61 3.46 -21.87
C TYR A 382 17.49 2.54 -21.04
N LYS A 383 18.28 3.13 -20.15
CA LYS A 383 19.09 2.39 -19.19
C LYS A 383 18.37 2.40 -17.85
N PRO A 384 17.80 1.26 -17.41
CA PRO A 384 17.07 1.24 -16.17
C PRO A 384 17.96 1.63 -14.99
N LYS A 385 17.43 2.46 -14.09
CA LYS A 385 18.13 2.91 -12.88
C LYS A 385 17.46 2.28 -11.66
N ILE A 386 18.00 1.16 -11.20
CA ILE A 386 17.48 0.45 -10.05
C ILE A 386 18.13 0.99 -8.77
N GLY A 387 17.31 1.16 -7.75
CA GLY A 387 17.65 1.62 -6.42
C GLY A 387 17.91 3.12 -6.31
N ILE A 388 18.28 3.51 -5.09
CA ILE A 388 18.71 4.86 -4.74
C ILE A 388 20.01 4.76 -3.95
N SER A 389 21.00 5.58 -4.29
CA SER A 389 22.22 5.67 -3.49
C SER A 389 21.92 6.52 -2.26
N LEU A 390 21.66 5.87 -1.12
CA LEU A 390 21.56 6.54 0.17
C LEU A 390 22.94 6.55 0.81
N SER A 391 23.42 7.74 1.17
CA SER A 391 24.64 7.85 1.97
C SER A 391 24.40 7.31 3.38
N ASN A 392 25.46 6.89 4.06
CA ASN A 392 25.36 6.46 5.45
C ASN A 392 24.78 7.57 6.34
N THR A 393 25.15 8.83 6.10
CA THR A 393 24.57 9.99 6.79
C THR A 393 23.06 10.05 6.58
N ALA A 394 22.58 9.90 5.34
CA ALA A 394 21.14 9.91 5.06
C ALA A 394 20.40 8.77 5.79
N ILE A 395 20.99 7.56 5.83
CA ILE A 395 20.41 6.43 6.55
C ILE A 395 20.31 6.72 8.05
N VAL A 396 21.38 7.24 8.67
CA VAL A 396 21.39 7.64 10.09
C VAL A 396 20.36 8.74 10.36
N THR A 397 20.27 9.75 9.49
CA THR A 397 19.25 10.80 9.59
C THR A 397 17.84 10.25 9.51
N LEU A 398 17.57 9.30 8.61
CA LEU A 398 16.25 8.66 8.51
C LEU A 398 15.87 7.93 9.80
N PHE A 399 16.80 7.19 10.41
CA PHE A 399 16.55 6.54 11.70
C PHE A 399 16.37 7.55 12.84
N ALA A 400 17.16 8.63 12.86
CA ALA A 400 17.01 9.69 13.87
C ALA A 400 15.63 10.37 13.76
N VAL A 401 15.19 10.70 12.53
CA VAL A 401 13.85 11.23 12.26
C VAL A 401 12.78 10.24 12.72
N ALA A 402 12.97 8.94 12.45
CA ALA A 402 12.02 7.92 12.88
C ALA A 402 11.88 7.89 14.41
N VAL A 403 13.00 7.90 15.14
CA VAL A 403 13.00 7.90 16.61
C VAL A 403 12.31 9.16 17.16
N ILE A 404 12.67 10.34 16.64
CA ILE A 404 12.05 11.61 17.05
C ILE A 404 10.53 11.57 16.82
N ALA A 405 10.10 11.08 15.65
CA ALA A 405 8.69 11.01 15.30
C ALA A 405 7.92 10.00 16.17
N VAL A 406 8.51 8.85 16.51
CA VAL A 406 7.94 7.89 17.47
C VAL A 406 7.80 8.51 18.85
N VAL A 407 8.85 9.17 19.36
CA VAL A 407 8.82 9.81 20.68
C VAL A 407 7.74 10.87 20.73
N ALA A 408 7.71 11.78 19.74
CA ALA A 408 6.69 12.83 19.65
C ALA A 408 5.26 12.24 19.58
N ALA A 409 5.04 11.20 18.78
CA ALA A 409 3.73 10.55 18.69
C ALA A 409 3.29 9.87 19.98
N ASN A 410 4.23 9.32 20.76
CA ASN A 410 3.92 8.67 22.03
C ASN A 410 3.66 9.67 23.17
N VAL A 411 4.40 10.80 23.20
CA VAL A 411 4.17 11.87 24.19
C VAL A 411 2.74 12.38 24.13
N ASP A 412 2.24 12.62 22.92
CA ASP A 412 0.89 13.15 22.68
C ASP A 412 -0.20 12.07 22.60
N ARG A 413 0.19 10.79 22.69
CA ARG A 413 -0.65 9.59 22.61
C ARG A 413 -1.39 9.46 21.27
N ILE A 414 -1.13 8.37 20.55
CA ILE A 414 -1.92 8.03 19.37
C ILE A 414 -3.27 7.48 19.84
N LEU A 415 -4.32 8.26 19.60
CA LEU A 415 -5.68 7.80 19.83
C LEU A 415 -6.15 6.96 18.64
N PRO A 416 -7.02 5.97 18.88
CA PRO A 416 -7.62 5.24 17.78
C PRO A 416 -8.49 6.13 16.91
N ASP A 417 -8.59 5.81 15.61
CA ASP A 417 -9.20 6.71 14.63
C ASP A 417 -8.53 8.11 14.64
N GLY A 418 -7.27 8.18 15.08
CA GLY A 418 -6.58 9.41 15.48
C GLY A 418 -6.44 10.45 14.38
N TYR A 419 -6.60 10.09 13.11
CA TYR A 419 -6.66 11.08 12.03
C TYR A 419 -7.89 12.02 12.17
N LYS A 420 -8.86 11.70 13.02
CA LYS A 420 -9.99 12.58 13.37
C LYS A 420 -9.73 13.48 14.60
N THR A 421 -8.84 13.06 15.51
CA THR A 421 -8.75 13.62 16.87
C THR A 421 -7.33 13.95 17.35
N SER A 422 -6.33 13.23 16.83
CA SER A 422 -4.91 13.29 17.17
C SER A 422 -4.04 13.19 15.90
N MET A 423 -4.24 14.13 14.97
CA MET A 423 -3.60 14.07 13.65
C MET A 423 -2.07 14.17 13.73
N GLY A 424 -1.54 15.00 14.64
CA GLY A 424 -0.11 15.12 14.88
C GLY A 424 0.55 13.78 15.23
N PRO A 425 0.10 13.06 16.27
CA PRO A 425 0.59 11.72 16.60
C PRO A 425 0.51 10.71 15.45
N VAL A 426 -0.60 10.70 14.70
CA VAL A 426 -0.74 9.79 13.54
C VAL A 426 0.26 10.16 12.44
N MET A 427 0.47 11.46 12.17
CA MET A 427 1.50 11.92 11.23
C MET A 427 2.89 11.45 11.68
N GLY A 428 3.22 11.61 12.96
CA GLY A 428 4.47 11.13 13.55
C GLY A 428 4.68 9.62 13.34
N ALA A 429 3.64 8.81 13.57
CA ALA A 429 3.69 7.37 13.32
C ALA A 429 3.93 7.04 11.83
N MET A 430 3.29 7.75 10.91
CA MET A 430 3.49 7.57 9.46
C MET A 430 4.91 7.94 9.02
N VAL A 431 5.43 9.08 9.52
CA VAL A 431 6.80 9.52 9.25
C VAL A 431 7.79 8.51 9.81
N ALA A 432 7.59 8.03 11.03
CA ALA A 432 8.44 7.00 11.64
C ALA A 432 8.47 5.71 10.83
N MET A 433 7.30 5.21 10.44
CA MET A 433 7.17 4.00 9.63
C MET A 433 7.90 4.16 8.29
N LEU A 434 7.63 5.23 7.55
CA LEU A 434 8.24 5.45 6.23
C LEU A 434 9.77 5.60 6.34
N THR A 435 10.24 6.47 7.22
CA THR A 435 11.68 6.76 7.35
C THR A 435 12.47 5.56 7.86
N SER A 436 11.93 4.78 8.81
CA SER A 436 12.58 3.56 9.30
C SER A 436 12.71 2.48 8.22
N ILE A 437 11.64 2.22 7.45
CA ILE A 437 11.68 1.20 6.40
C ILE A 437 12.60 1.62 5.25
N ILE A 438 12.59 2.90 4.85
CA ILE A 438 13.54 3.43 3.84
C ILE A 438 14.99 3.32 4.35
N GLY A 439 15.23 3.70 5.60
CA GLY A 439 16.54 3.60 6.24
C GLY A 439 17.04 2.16 6.29
N LEU A 440 16.18 1.21 6.67
CA LEU A 440 16.48 -0.23 6.70
C LEU A 440 16.85 -0.77 5.31
N CYS A 441 16.05 -0.44 4.29
CA CYS A 441 16.32 -0.91 2.93
C CYS A 441 17.58 -0.25 2.33
N GLY A 442 17.85 1.01 2.67
CA GLY A 442 19.10 1.69 2.37
C GLY A 442 20.30 0.99 3.03
N ALA A 443 20.16 0.58 4.29
CA ALA A 443 21.19 -0.16 5.02
C ALA A 443 21.45 -1.54 4.39
N TRP A 444 20.40 -2.25 3.97
CA TRP A 444 20.52 -3.50 3.21
C TRP A 444 21.23 -3.30 1.87
N GLN A 445 20.88 -2.26 1.12
CA GLN A 445 21.55 -1.96 -0.14
C GLN A 445 23.04 -1.65 0.05
N ASN A 446 23.40 -1.01 1.17
CA ASN A 446 24.79 -0.68 1.52
C ASN A 446 25.53 -1.82 2.27
N GLY A 447 24.88 -2.97 2.49
CA GLY A 447 25.50 -4.16 3.11
C GLY A 447 25.80 -4.03 4.61
N PHE A 448 25.05 -3.20 5.36
CA PHE A 448 25.23 -2.94 6.82
C PHE A 448 26.63 -2.51 7.29
N ALA A 449 27.60 -2.32 6.40
CA ALA A 449 29.00 -2.09 6.77
C ALA A 449 29.21 -0.86 7.69
N PHE A 450 28.29 0.11 7.66
CA PHE A 450 28.36 1.30 8.51
C PHE A 450 27.92 1.07 9.97
N VAL A 451 27.05 0.08 10.23
CA VAL A 451 26.53 -0.16 11.59
C VAL A 451 27.62 -0.74 12.50
N PHE A 452 28.53 -1.52 11.94
CA PHE A 452 29.57 -2.21 12.70
C PHE A 452 30.96 -1.57 12.60
N GLY A 453 31.07 -0.36 12.03
CA GLY A 453 32.36 0.34 11.89
C GLY A 453 33.41 -0.45 11.09
N ALA A 454 32.98 -1.44 10.29
CA ALA A 454 33.89 -2.31 9.57
C ALA A 454 34.60 -1.50 8.47
N ASN A 455 35.88 -1.25 8.68
CA ASN A 455 36.71 -0.43 7.83
C ASN A 455 36.74 -1.04 6.41
N LYS A 456 36.19 -0.34 5.41
CA LYS A 456 36.08 -0.77 4.00
C LYS A 456 37.39 -1.32 3.41
N LYS A 457 38.54 -0.97 3.98
CA LYS A 457 39.87 -1.46 3.59
C LYS A 457 40.00 -2.99 3.65
N ALA A 458 39.24 -3.70 4.49
CA ALA A 458 39.32 -5.16 4.59
C ALA A 458 38.55 -5.91 3.49
N GLN A 459 37.53 -5.29 2.86
CA GLN A 459 36.73 -5.94 1.81
C GLN A 459 37.29 -5.74 0.40
N LEU A 460 38.19 -4.77 0.18
CA LEU A 460 38.89 -4.58 -1.09
C LEU A 460 40.23 -5.34 -1.15
N ALA A 461 40.61 -6.03 -0.07
CA ALA A 461 41.82 -6.85 0.02
C ALA A 461 41.55 -8.36 -0.22
N LYS A 462 40.34 -8.71 -0.66
CA LYS A 462 39.93 -10.03 -1.15
C LYS A 462 39.20 -9.84 -2.47
#